data_AF-A0A9D1NTH3-F1
#
_entry.id   AF-A0A9D1NTH3-F1
#
_cell.length_a   1.000
_cell.length_b   1.000
_cell.length_c   1.000
_cell.angle_alpha   90.00
_cell.angle_beta   90.00
_cell.angle_gamma   90.00
#
_symmetry.space_group_name_H-M   'P 1'
#
loop_
_entity.id
_entity.type
_entity.pdbx_description
1 polymer ?
#
loop_
_entity_poly.entity_id
_entity_poly.type
_entity_poly.pdbx_seq_one_letter_code
_entity_poly.pdbx_strand_id
1 'polypeptide(L)' 'MISQFASVMGGAGLNISDMTNKSKGDYAYTLIDLESPATEEIVKKLEAIDGVLKVRIIK' A
#
# COMPACT_ATOMS: atom_id res chain seq x y z
N MET A 1 6.37 -8.89 -2.45
CA MET A 1 6.19 -7.58 -1.79
C MET A 1 4.91 -6.90 -2.26
N ILE A 2 4.75 -6.57 -3.55
CA ILE A 2 3.48 -5.99 -4.10
C ILE A 2 2.24 -6.82 -3.77
N SER A 3 2.33 -8.15 -3.89
CA SER A 3 1.22 -9.07 -3.54
C SER A 3 0.77 -8.97 -2.08
N GLN A 4 1.66 -8.59 -1.15
CA GLN A 4 1.29 -8.39 0.25
C GLN A 4 0.48 -7.11 0.43
N PHE A 5 0.80 -6.04 -0.30
CA PHE A 5 0.00 -4.82 -0.28
C PHE A 5 -1.40 -5.07 -0.80
N ALA A 6 -1.53 -5.79 -1.92
CA ALA A 6 -2.83 -6.18 -2.45
C ALA A 6 -3.62 -7.07 -1.46
N SER A 7 -2.95 -7.99 -0.76
CA SER A 7 -3.56 -8.83 0.27
C SER A 7 -4.10 -8.02 1.45
N VAL A 8 -3.37 -6.99 1.91
CA VAL A 8 -3.83 -6.08 2.96
C VAL A 8 -5.11 -5.36 2.53
N MET A 9 -5.17 -4.86 1.29
CA MET A 9 -6.37 -4.19 0.76
C MET A 9 -7.54 -5.16 0.65
N GLY A 10 -7.33 -6.34 0.06
CA GLY A 10 -8.36 -7.36 -0.10
C GLY A 10 -8.91 -7.85 1.25
N GLY A 11 -8.03 -8.05 2.24
CA GLY A 11 -8.43 -8.42 3.60
C GLY A 11 -9.20 -7.31 4.34
N ALA A 12 -9.03 -6.05 3.93
CA ALA A 12 -9.80 -4.91 4.43
C ALA A 12 -11.07 -4.63 3.59
N GLY A 13 -11.34 -5.42 2.56
CA GLY A 13 -12.49 -5.21 1.65
C GLY A 13 -12.36 -3.95 0.79
N LEU A 14 -11.14 -3.46 0.55
CA LEU A 14 -10.90 -2.29 -0.29
C LEU A 14 -10.55 -2.66 -1.72
N ASN A 15 -11.21 -1.98 -2.67
CA ASN A 15 -10.90 -2.08 -4.08
C ASN A 15 -9.77 -1.13 -4.47
N ILE A 16 -8.87 -1.62 -5.33
CA ILE A 16 -7.76 -0.87 -5.91
C ILE A 16 -8.18 -0.42 -7.31
N SER A 17 -8.23 0.90 -7.53
CA SER A 17 -8.50 1.49 -8.85
C SER A 17 -7.26 1.47 -9.74
N ASP A 18 -6.11 1.81 -9.17
CA ASP A 18 -4.82 1.74 -9.85
C ASP A 18 -3.71 1.43 -8.84
N MET A 19 -2.64 0.80 -9.31
CA MET A 19 -1.45 0.54 -8.52
C MET A 19 -0.22 0.67 -9.39
N THR A 20 0.64 1.63 -9.04
CA THR A 20 1.93 1.82 -9.70
C THR A 20 3.06 1.56 -8.74
N ASN A 21 3.99 0.68 -9.12
CA ASN A 21 5.25 0.49 -8.41
C ASN A 21 6.42 0.95 -9.30
N LYS A 22 7.34 1.73 -8.72
CA LYS A 22 8.59 2.13 -9.37
C LYS A 22 9.76 1.88 -8.43
N SER A 23 10.73 1.11 -8.90
CA SER A 23 11.96 0.81 -8.19
C SER A 23 13.14 1.62 -8.74
N LYS A 24 14.10 1.93 -7.87
CA LYS A 24 15.39 2.56 -8.19
C LYS A 24 16.45 2.05 -7.20
N GLY A 25 17.36 1.22 -7.69
CA GLY A 25 18.35 0.54 -6.83
C GLY A 25 17.65 -0.31 -5.77
N ASP A 26 18.01 -0.11 -4.51
CA ASP A 26 17.47 -0.87 -3.37
C ASP A 26 16.12 -0.35 -2.86
N TYR A 27 15.56 0.68 -3.49
CA TYR A 27 14.32 1.32 -3.04
C TYR A 27 13.19 1.14 -4.06
N ALA A 28 11.96 1.08 -3.57
CA ALA A 28 10.77 1.15 -4.39
C ALA A 28 9.69 2.02 -3.75
N TYR A 29 8.94 2.73 -4.61
CA TYR A 29 7.72 3.44 -4.23
C TYR A 29 6.52 2.76 -4.87
N THR A 30 5.50 2.51 -4.06
CA THR A 30 4.20 2.03 -4.53
C THR A 30 3.16 3.11 -4.27
N LEU A 31 2.44 3.50 -5.31
CA LEU A 31 1.25 4.33 -5.26
C LEU A 31 0.06 3.40 -5.47
N ILE A 32 -0.96 3.57 -4.63
CA ILE A 32 -2.17 2.75 -4.65
C ILE A 32 -3.35 3.71 -4.59
N ASP A 33 -4.12 3.74 -5.66
CA ASP A 33 -5.37 4.48 -5.73
C ASP A 33 -6.50 3.54 -5.32
N LEU A 34 -7.34 3.99 -4.40
CA LEU A 34 -8.41 3.20 -3.80
C LEU A 34 -9.76 3.82 -4.15
N GLU A 35 -10.76 2.98 -4.38
CA GLU A 35 -12.14 3.43 -4.62
C GLU A 35 -12.82 4.00 -3.36
N SER A 36 -12.19 3.84 -2.20
CA SER A 36 -12.68 4.30 -0.91
C SER A 36 -11.54 4.80 -0.04
N PRO A 37 -11.80 5.74 0.90
CA PRO A 37 -10.75 6.30 1.74
C PRO A 37 -9.97 5.24 2.53
N ALA A 38 -8.65 5.34 2.51
CA ALA A 38 -7.79 4.53 3.36
C ALA A 38 -8.00 4.89 4.84
N THR A 39 -7.96 3.87 5.71
CA THR A 39 -8.02 4.04 7.16
C THR A 39 -6.64 3.99 7.79
N GLU A 40 -6.50 4.51 9.01
CA GLU A 40 -5.25 4.40 9.78
C GLU A 40 -4.87 2.94 10.06
N GLU A 41 -5.83 2.03 10.13
CA GLU A 41 -5.58 0.60 10.34
C GLU A 41 -4.79 -0.01 9.17
N ILE A 42 -5.16 0.34 7.93
CA ILE A 42 -4.46 -0.14 6.73
C ILE A 42 -3.05 0.42 6.67
N VAL A 43 -2.86 1.70 7.03
CA VAL A 43 -1.53 2.31 7.14
C VAL A 43 -0.66 1.50 8.10
N LYS A 44 -1.16 1.20 9.31
CA LYS A 44 -0.43 0.40 10.31
C LYS A 44 -0.12 -1.02 9.80
N LYS A 45 -1.05 -1.67 9.10
CA LYS A 45 -0.82 -3.01 8.51
C LYS A 45 0.28 -2.98 7.45
N LEU A 46 0.32 -1.93 6.63
CA LEU A 46 1.37 -1.76 5.62
C LEU A 46 2.73 -1.43 6.25
N GLU A 47 2.77 -0.57 7.28
CA GLU A 47 3.99 -0.23 8.02
C GLU A 47 4.60 -1.43 8.74
N ALA A 48 3.79 -2.41 9.13
CA ALA A 48 4.24 -3.64 9.77
C ALA A 48 4.86 -4.66 8.80
N ILE A 49 4.78 -4.44 7.49
CA ILE A 49 5.40 -5.33 6.49
C ILE A 49 6.91 -5.12 6.50
N ASP A 50 7.66 -6.21 6.65
CA ASP A 50 9.12 -6.17 6.61
C ASP A 50 9.64 -5.53 5.31
N GLY A 51 10.59 -4.61 5.46
CA GLY A 51 11.12 -3.80 4.36
C GLY A 51 10.30 -2.57 3.97
N VAL A 52 9.13 -2.32 4.58
CA VAL A 52 8.41 -1.05 4.38
C VAL A 52 9.04 0.05 5.23
N LEU A 53 9.51 1.10 4.55
CA LEU A 53 10.20 2.22 5.20
C LEU A 53 9.23 3.30 5.71
N LYS A 54 8.14 3.54 4.98
CA LYS A 54 7.18 4.60 5.27
C LYS A 54 5.87 4.40 4.51
N VAL A 55 4.75 4.71 5.14
CA VAL A 55 3.43 4.76 4.51
C VAL A 55 2.81 6.13 4.76
N ARG A 56 2.03 6.65 3.80
CA ARG A 56 1.25 7.88 3.98
C ARG A 56 0.01 7.85 3.12
N ILE A 57 -1.04 8.51 3.59
CA ILE A 57 -2.24 8.80 2.78
C ILE A 57 -1.98 10.11 2.03
N ILE A 58 -2.29 10.12 0.74
CA ILE A 58 -2.21 11.31 -0.13
C ILE A 58 -3.64 11.69 -0.52
N LYS A 59 -3.94 13.00 -0.54
CA LYS A 59 -5.24 13.57 -0.92
C LYS A 59 -5.13 14.30 -2.26
#